data_AF-A0A660MRL7-F1
#
_entry.id   AF-A0A660MRL7-F1
#
_cell.length_a   1.000
_cell.length_b   1.000
_cell.length_c   1.000
_cell.angle_alpha   90.00
_cell.angle_beta   90.00
_cell.angle_gamma   90.00
#
_symmetry.space_group_name_H-M   'P 1'
#
loop_
_entity.id
_entity.type
_entity.pdbx_description
1 polymer ?
#
loop_
_entity_poly.entity_id
_entity_poly.type
_entity_poly.pdbx_seq_one_letter_code
_entity_poly.pdbx_strand_id
1 'polypeptide(L)' 'MLWGAFAQSKEKLIDEKKHFILKTTHPSPFSAHRGFIGSDCFKKTNEILEKIGKKPINWEIKS' A
#
# COMPACT_ATOMS: atom_id res chain seq x y z
N MET A 1 0.83 2.18 -3.60
CA MET A 1 -0.20 1.40 -2.86
C MET A 1 -1.52 1.58 -3.60
N LEU A 2 -2.24 0.49 -3.89
CA LEU A 2 -3.51 0.51 -4.65
C LEU A 2 -4.63 -0.03 -3.75
N TRP A 3 -5.46 0.86 -3.21
CA TRP A 3 -6.55 0.51 -2.30
C TRP A 3 -7.90 0.49 -3.03
N GLY A 4 -8.51 -0.68 -3.10
CA GLY A 4 -9.79 -0.90 -3.80
C GLY A 4 -9.65 -1.16 -5.30
N ALA A 5 -10.72 -1.70 -5.89
CA ALA A 5 -10.74 -2.18 -7.27
C ALA A 5 -10.42 -1.09 -8.30
N PHE A 6 -10.92 0.13 -8.08
CA PHE A 6 -10.64 1.25 -8.99
C PHE A 6 -9.15 1.58 -9.06
N ALA A 7 -8.46 1.64 -7.92
CA ALA A 7 -7.02 1.86 -7.89
C ALA A 7 -6.25 0.67 -8.49
N GLN A 8 -6.66 -0.56 -8.16
CA GLN A 8 -6.05 -1.78 -8.71
C GLN A 8 -6.18 -1.87 -10.24
N SER A 9 -7.25 -1.32 -10.83
CA SER A 9 -7.38 -1.25 -12.30
C SER A 9 -6.26 -0.46 -13.01
N LYS A 10 -5.52 0.38 -12.27
CA LYS A 10 -4.38 1.15 -12.76
C LYS A 10 -3.05 0.39 -12.69
N GLU A 11 -3.04 -0.82 -12.12
CA GLU A 11 -1.87 -1.72 -12.08
C GLU A 11 -1.25 -1.91 -13.47
N LYS A 12 -2.09 -2.04 -14.51
CA LYS A 12 -1.65 -2.15 -15.92
C LYS A 12 -0.81 -0.99 -16.44
N LEU A 13 -0.76 0.14 -15.73
CA LEU A 13 0.03 1.32 -16.09
C LEU A 13 1.40 1.34 -15.38
N ILE A 14 1.68 0.37 -14.51
CA ILE A 14 2.87 0.33 -13.65
C ILE A 14 3.81 -0.77 -14.15
N ASP A 15 5.08 -0.41 -14.36
CA ASP A 15 6.14 -1.37 -14.67
C ASP A 15 6.63 -2.07 -13.38
N GLU A 16 6.16 -3.29 -13.15
CA GLU A 16 6.49 -4.11 -11.97
C GLU A 16 7.97 -4.53 -11.88
N LYS A 17 8.75 -4.38 -12.96
CA LYS A 17 10.21 -4.60 -12.89
C LYS A 17 10.94 -3.43 -12.20
N LYS A 18 10.30 -2.26 -12.13
CA LYS A 18 10.87 -1.03 -11.56
C LYS A 18 10.19 -0.60 -10.26
N HIS A 19 8.92 -0.98 -10.08
CA HIS A 19 8.08 -0.52 -9.00
C HIS A 19 7.44 -1.68 -8.25
N PHE A 20 7.16 -1.47 -6.96
CA PHE A 20 6.45 -2.42 -6.13
C PHE A 20 4.98 -2.01 -5.99
N ILE A 21 4.09 -3.00 -6.03
CA ILE A 21 2.64 -2.78 -5.90
C ILE A 21 2.15 -3.49 -4.65
N LEU A 22 1.57 -2.72 -3.72
CA LEU A 22 0.84 -3.23 -2.56
C LEU A 22 -0.65 -3.00 -2.77
N LYS A 23 -1.43 -4.08 -2.77
CA LYS A 23 -2.88 -4.07 -3.00
C LYS A 23 -3.63 -4.44 -1.72
N THR A 24 -4.73 -3.75 -1.43
CA THR A 24 -5.72 -4.17 -0.42
C THR A 24 -7.11 -3.61 -0.78
N THR A 25 -8.15 -3.95 0.00
CA THR A 25 -9.47 -3.36 -0.13
C THR A 25 -9.44 -1.86 0.20
N HIS A 26 -10.50 -1.14 -0.18
CA HIS A 26 -10.58 0.29 0.06
C HIS A 26 -10.80 0.57 1.57
N PRO A 27 -10.20 1.63 2.16
CA PRO A 27 -10.33 1.98 3.58
C PRO A 27 -11.73 2.44 4.00
N SER A 28 -12.65 2.65 3.06
CA SER A 28 -14.04 3.00 3.38
C SER A 28 -14.65 1.97 4.35
N PRO A 29 -15.46 2.39 5.34
CA PRO A 29 -16.07 1.50 6.33
C PRO A 29 -16.77 0.28 5.71
N PHE A 30 -17.39 0.45 4.54
CA PHE A 30 -18.09 -0.62 3.83
C PHE A 30 -17.18 -1.77 3.37
N SER A 31 -15.87 -1.55 3.24
CA SER A 31 -14.90 -2.54 2.73
C SER A 31 -13.65 -2.71 3.58
N ALA A 32 -13.46 -1.90 4.61
CA ALA A 32 -12.24 -1.88 5.40
C ALA A 32 -11.98 -3.23 6.09
N HIS A 33 -13.02 -3.81 6.69
CA HIS A 33 -12.95 -5.11 7.38
C HIS A 33 -12.71 -6.30 6.44
N ARG A 34 -12.88 -6.11 5.13
CA ARG A 34 -12.66 -7.18 4.13
C ARG A 34 -11.20 -7.32 3.71
N GLY A 35 -10.29 -6.48 4.22
CA GLY A 35 -8.86 -6.65 3.96
C GLY A 35 -7.97 -5.43 4.23
N PHE A 36 -8.51 -4.21 4.34
CA PHE A 36 -7.71 -3.02 4.64
C PHE A 36 -7.20 -3.04 6.09
N ILE A 37 -8.12 -3.31 7.03
CA ILE A 37 -7.77 -3.53 8.43
C ILE A 37 -7.00 -4.86 8.51
N GLY A 38 -5.80 -4.84 9.10
CA GLY A 38 -4.89 -5.99 9.12
C GLY A 38 -4.08 -6.19 7.83
N SER A 39 -4.15 -5.28 6.85
CA SER A 39 -3.35 -5.38 5.62
C SER A 39 -1.84 -5.23 5.83
N ASP A 40 -1.44 -4.60 6.94
CA ASP A 40 -0.07 -4.14 7.22
C ASP A 40 0.54 -3.32 6.08
N CYS A 41 -0.27 -2.64 5.28
CA CYS A 41 0.20 -2.01 4.05
C CYS A 41 1.26 -0.92 4.30
N PHE A 42 1.18 -0.20 5.42
CA PHE A 42 2.19 0.78 5.84
C PHE A 42 3.51 0.11 6.27
N LYS A 43 3.44 -0.96 7.07
CA LYS A 43 4.61 -1.75 7.48
C LYS A 43 5.31 -2.37 6.27
N LYS A 44 4.56 -3.03 5.39
CA LYS A 44 5.07 -3.62 4.14
C LYS A 44 5.72 -2.58 3.23
N THR A 45 5.19 -1.34 3.22
CA THR A 45 5.81 -0.24 2.47
C THR A 45 7.20 0.06 3.00
N ASN A 46 7.36 0.17 4.33
CA ASN A 46 8.66 0.41 4.95
C ASN A 46 9.62 -0.77 4.75
N GLU A 47 9.16 -2.01 4.89
CA GLU A 47 9.98 -3.21 4.62
C GLU A 47 10.52 -3.23 3.17
N ILE A 48 9.71 -2.80 2.20
CA ILE A 48 10.16 -2.67 0.81
C ILE A 48 11.21 -1.57 0.68
N LEU A 49 10.98 -0.40 1.29
CA LEU A 49 11.93 0.72 1.25
C LEU A 49 13.29 0.31 1.83
N GLU A 50 13.29 -0.35 2.99
CA GLU A 50 14.51 -0.86 3.62
C GLU A 50 15.25 -1.86 2.73
N LYS A 51 14.52 -2.80 2.13
CA LYS A 51 15.10 -3.80 1.21
C LYS A 51 15.80 -3.17 0.00
N ILE A 52 15.34 -2.01 -0.46
CA ILE A 52 15.96 -1.28 -1.58
C ILE A 52 16.89 -0.15 -1.10
N GLY A 53 17.29 -0.15 0.17
CA GLY A 53 18.24 0.82 0.74
C GLY A 53 17.68 2.24 0.86
N LYS A 54 16.35 2.40 0.89
CA LYS A 54 15.68 3.69 1.07
C LYS A 54 15.21 3.88 2.50
N LYS A 55 15.14 5.14 2.93
CA LYS A 55 14.66 5.52 4.26
C LYS A 55 13.17 5.15 4.43
N PRO A 56 12.77 4.48 5.52
CA PRO A 56 11.37 4.26 5.88
C PRO A 56 10.59 5.57 6.01
N ILE A 57 9.29 5.50 5.77
CA ILE A 57 8.38 6.61 6.00
C ILE A 57 7.94 6.61 7.48
N ASN A 58 8.01 7.77 8.14
CA ASN A 58 7.33 7.96 9.41
C ASN A 58 5.86 8.28 9.14
N TRP A 59 4.97 7.38 9.56
CA TRP A 59 3.53 7.49 9.35
C TRP A 59 2.80 8.19 10.50
N GLU A 60 3.50 8.53 11.57
CA GLU A 60 2.94 9.29 12.68
C GLU A 60 2.60 10.72 12.24
N ILE A 61 1.35 11.12 12.46
CA ILE A 61 0.88 12.49 12.20
C ILE A 61 1.02 13.27 13.51
N LYS A 62 1.68 14.42 13.45
CA LYS A 62 1.78 15.32 14.61
C LYS A 62 0.42 15.98 14.86
N SER A 63 -0.05 15.92 16.11
CA SER A 63 -1.21 16.65 16.61
C SER A 63 -0.90 18.12 16.85
#